data_AF-A9UYR1-F1
#
_entry.id   AF-A9UYR1-F1
#
_cell.length_a   1.000
_cell.length_b   1.000
_cell.length_c   1.000
_cell.angle_alpha   90.00
_cell.angle_beta   90.00
_cell.angle_gamma   90.00
#
_symmetry.space_group_name_H-M   'P 1'
#
loop_
_entity.id
_entity.type
_entity.pdbx_description
1 polymer ?
#
loop_
_entity_poly.entity_id
_entity_poly.type
_entity_poly.pdbx_seq_one_letter_code
_entity_poly.pdbx_strand_id
1 'polypeptide(L)'
;MASYLLSQFLERVGELPGELDRKYSDLRTLDQDVQSLLVEIDQGCNQLLQDLGKVTGPERMRRLRHLRSQFEDALDMSDRKIALAVDSYETVDKHIRDLDGDLSKMDANQALTEGAQAVAQKKEEMAIDPNEPRYCICNQVSFGEMIGCDNEDCPHEWFHYACVGLTEKPKGSKWYCPNCRGHMASKRRKK
;
A
#
# COMPACT_ATOMS: atom_id res chain seq x y z
N MET A 1 2.70 9.77 -8.00
CA MET A 1 1.61 9.03 -7.32
C MET A 1 1.94 8.72 -5.85
N ALA A 2 3.08 8.11 -5.51
CA ALA A 2 3.43 7.80 -4.10
C ALA A 2 3.42 9.03 -3.16
N SER A 3 3.95 10.18 -3.61
CA SER A 3 3.93 11.43 -2.84
C SER A 3 2.52 11.97 -2.56
N TYR A 4 1.54 11.71 -3.43
CA TYR A 4 0.17 12.20 -3.27
C TYR A 4 -0.63 11.35 -2.27
N LEU A 5 -0.41 10.03 -2.27
CA LEU A 5 -0.97 9.11 -1.27
C LEU A 5 -0.45 9.42 0.14
N LEU A 6 0.86 9.69 0.28
CA LEU A 6 1.45 10.07 1.56
C LEU A 6 0.91 11.41 2.07
N SER A 7 0.73 12.41 1.20
CA SER A 7 0.15 13.69 1.59
C SER A 7 -1.30 13.54 2.10
N GLN A 8 -2.14 12.75 1.42
CA GLN A 8 -3.51 12.50 1.90
C GLN A 8 -3.55 11.74 3.23
N PHE A 9 -2.66 10.75 3.42
CA PHE A 9 -2.56 10.03 4.68
C PHE A 9 -2.18 10.97 5.84
N LEU A 10 -1.16 11.82 5.64
CA LEU A 10 -0.70 12.77 6.67
C LEU A 10 -1.75 13.84 7.00
N GLU A 11 -2.51 14.30 6.01
CA GLU A 11 -3.60 15.26 6.21
C GLU A 11 -4.72 14.64 7.08
N ARG A 12 -5.14 13.40 6.75
CA ARG A 12 -6.16 12.65 7.52
C ARG A 12 -5.74 12.33 8.95
N VAL A 13 -4.47 12.00 9.17
CA VAL A 13 -3.90 11.76 10.52
C VAL A 13 -3.77 13.07 11.31
N GLY A 14 -3.48 14.19 10.64
CA GLY A 14 -3.26 15.48 11.28
C GLY A 14 -4.52 16.13 11.85
N GLU A 15 -5.68 15.90 11.23
CA GLU A 15 -6.95 16.51 11.64
C GLU A 15 -7.61 15.82 12.85
N LEU A 16 -7.41 14.51 12.99
CA LEU A 16 -8.07 13.67 13.99
C LEU A 16 -7.83 14.12 15.45
N PRO A 17 -6.59 14.43 15.89
CA PRO A 17 -6.36 14.86 17.27
C PRO A 17 -7.11 16.14 17.62
N GLY A 18 -7.19 17.09 16.67
CA GLY A 18 -7.86 18.37 16.88
C GLY A 18 -9.39 18.24 16.94
N GLU A 19 -9.97 17.34 16.15
CA GLU A 19 -11.41 17.05 16.20
C GLU A 19 -11.77 16.32 17.50
N LEU A 20 -11.00 15.30 17.89
CA LEU A 20 -11.24 14.55 19.12
C LEU A 20 -11.06 15.41 20.38
N ASP A 21 -10.02 16.24 20.46
CA ASP A 21 -9.80 17.11 21.62
C ASP A 21 -11.00 18.03 21.87
N ARG A 22 -11.59 18.57 20.80
CA ARG A 22 -12.81 19.40 20.90
C ARG A 22 -13.98 18.58 21.43
N LYS A 23 -14.25 17.41 20.83
CA LYS A 23 -15.37 16.55 21.25
C LYS A 23 -15.22 16.06 22.69
N TYR A 24 -14.03 15.65 23.12
CA TYR A 24 -13.78 15.21 24.50
C TYR A 24 -13.81 16.37 25.49
N SER A 25 -13.40 17.57 25.09
CA SER A 25 -13.56 18.78 25.91
C SER A 25 -15.04 19.07 26.13
N ASP A 26 -15.84 19.08 25.07
CA ASP A 26 -17.28 19.32 25.16
C ASP A 26 -18.00 18.24 26.00
N LEU A 27 -17.60 16.97 25.85
CA LEU A 27 -18.12 15.86 26.64
C LEU A 27 -17.82 16.05 28.13
N ARG A 28 -16.60 16.51 28.46
CA ARG A 28 -16.20 16.76 29.85
C ARG A 28 -16.98 17.92 30.46
N THR A 29 -17.20 18.99 29.71
CA THR A 29 -18.01 20.12 30.16
C THR A 29 -19.44 19.68 30.42
N LEU A 30 -20.06 18.97 29.47
CA LEU A 30 -21.42 18.48 29.61
C LEU A 30 -21.56 17.52 30.80
N ASP A 31 -20.57 16.67 31.03
CA ASP A 31 -20.51 15.78 32.20
C ASP A 31 -20.50 16.55 33.51
N GLN A 32 -19.70 17.61 33.58
CA GLN A 32 -19.62 18.46 34.76
C GLN A 32 -20.93 19.21 35.00
N ASP A 33 -21.57 19.69 33.94
CA ASP A 33 -22.85 20.41 34.03
C ASP A 33 -23.98 19.46 34.48
N VAL A 34 -24.04 18.24 33.94
CA VAL A 34 -25.00 17.20 34.39
C VAL A 34 -24.77 16.87 35.86
N GLN A 35 -23.52 16.65 36.28
CA GLN A 35 -23.22 16.35 37.69
C GLN A 35 -23.64 17.50 38.62
N SER A 36 -23.39 18.74 38.20
CA SER A 36 -23.79 19.93 38.96
C SER A 36 -25.32 20.03 39.09
N LEU A 37 -26.05 19.83 37.99
CA LEU A 37 -27.51 19.85 37.99
C LEU A 37 -28.11 18.73 38.84
N LEU A 38 -27.54 17.52 38.84
CA LEU A 38 -27.97 16.43 39.71
C LEU A 38 -27.79 16.76 41.20
N VAL A 39 -26.71 17.46 41.56
CA VAL A 39 -26.49 17.95 42.93
C VAL A 39 -27.53 19.01 43.30
N GLU A 40 -27.85 19.95 42.40
CA GLU A 40 -28.90 20.95 42.62
C GLU A 40 -30.28 20.32 42.80
N ILE A 41 -30.60 19.31 41.99
CA ILE A 41 -31.85 18.55 42.09
C ILE A 41 -31.95 17.83 43.44
N ASP A 42 -30.88 17.17 43.88
CA ASP A 42 -30.85 16.48 45.18
C ASP A 42 -31.04 17.46 46.34
N GLN A 43 -30.35 18.61 46.30
CA GLN A 43 -30.53 19.68 47.28
C GLN A 43 -31.97 20.21 47.28
N GLY A 44 -32.56 20.45 46.10
CA GLY A 44 -33.94 20.88 45.95
C GLY A 44 -34.95 19.87 46.51
N CYS A 45 -34.74 18.58 46.24
CA CYS A 45 -35.54 17.48 46.79
C CYS A 45 -35.45 17.46 48.32
N ASN A 46 -34.24 17.46 48.86
CA ASN A 46 -33.99 17.41 50.30
C ASN A 46 -34.60 18.63 51.01
N GLN A 47 -34.48 19.83 50.44
CA GLN A 47 -35.09 21.04 50.98
C GLN A 47 -36.61 20.95 50.99
N LEU A 48 -37.23 20.45 49.91
CA LEU A 48 -38.68 20.28 49.85
C LEU A 48 -39.17 19.28 50.89
N LEU A 49 -38.45 18.17 51.08
CA LEU A 49 -38.76 17.15 52.09
C LEU A 49 -38.68 17.72 53.51
N GLN A 50 -37.65 18.52 53.81
CA GLN A 50 -37.49 19.17 55.11
C GLN A 50 -38.60 20.19 55.42
N ASP A 51 -39.11 20.87 54.38
CA ASP A 51 -40.12 21.92 54.54
C ASP A 51 -41.57 21.43 54.39
N LEU A 52 -41.82 20.13 54.17
CA LEU A 52 -43.14 19.56 53.83
C LEU A 52 -44.32 20.02 54.72
N GLY A 53 -44.06 20.26 56.01
CA GLY A 53 -45.04 20.77 56.99
C GLY A 53 -45.08 22.29 57.16
N LYS A 54 -44.13 23.03 56.57
CA LYS A 54 -43.94 24.48 56.71
C LYS A 54 -44.37 25.26 55.45
N VAL A 55 -44.38 24.61 54.28
CA VAL A 55 -44.72 25.26 53.00
C VAL A 55 -46.22 25.18 52.68
N THR A 56 -46.79 26.29 52.20
CA THR A 56 -48.15 26.35 51.68
C THR A 56 -48.32 25.50 50.40
N GLY A 57 -49.54 25.06 50.11
CA GLY A 57 -49.84 24.28 48.90
C GLY A 57 -49.35 24.92 47.59
N PRO A 58 -49.61 26.22 47.34
CA PRO A 58 -49.16 26.90 46.12
C PRO A 58 -47.64 26.93 45.95
N GLU A 59 -46.90 27.23 47.02
CA GLU A 59 -45.44 27.29 46.99
C GLU A 59 -44.82 25.88 46.81
N ARG A 60 -45.41 24.85 47.44
CA ARG A 60 -45.03 23.45 47.21
C ARG A 60 -45.18 23.04 45.74
N MET A 61 -46.29 23.43 45.11
CA MET A 61 -46.53 23.14 43.69
C MET A 61 -45.59 23.92 42.76
N ARG A 62 -45.18 25.13 43.15
CA ARG A 62 -44.14 25.88 42.44
C ARG A 62 -42.80 25.15 42.48
N ARG A 63 -42.38 24.71 43.67
CA ARG A 63 -41.12 23.95 43.86
C ARG A 63 -41.12 22.62 43.11
N LEU A 64 -42.22 21.86 43.16
CA LEU A 64 -42.36 20.61 42.40
C LEU A 64 -42.29 20.82 40.89
N ARG A 65 -42.89 21.89 40.35
CA ARG A 65 -42.76 22.22 38.92
C ARG A 65 -41.33 22.59 38.55
N HIS A 66 -40.63 23.32 39.41
CA HIS A 66 -39.23 23.66 39.18
C HIS A 66 -38.33 22.42 39.18
N LEU A 67 -38.47 21.56 40.19
CA LEU A 67 -37.77 20.26 40.26
C LEU A 67 -38.04 19.40 39.03
N ARG A 68 -39.30 19.33 38.58
CA ARG A 68 -39.65 18.60 37.35
C ARG A 68 -38.92 19.17 36.13
N SER A 69 -38.88 20.49 35.98
CA SER A 69 -38.13 21.15 34.89
C SER A 69 -36.65 20.79 34.95
N GLN A 70 -36.03 20.81 36.14
CA GLN A 70 -34.62 20.44 36.29
C GLN A 70 -34.36 18.97 35.93
N PHE A 71 -35.28 18.06 36.27
CA PHE A 71 -35.18 16.66 35.84
C PHE A 71 -35.31 16.50 34.31
N GLU A 72 -36.21 17.25 33.68
CA GLU A 72 -36.34 17.28 32.21
C GLU A 72 -35.04 17.81 31.57
N ASP A 73 -34.46 18.88 32.10
CA ASP A 73 -33.18 19.43 31.64
C ASP A 73 -32.03 18.41 31.81
N ALA A 74 -31.99 17.69 32.93
CA ALA A 74 -30.98 16.66 33.18
C ALA A 74 -31.08 15.48 32.20
N LEU A 75 -32.29 15.12 31.78
CA LEU A 75 -32.51 14.09 30.75
C LEU A 75 -32.04 14.58 29.39
N ASP A 76 -32.38 15.81 28.98
CA ASP A 76 -31.91 16.39 27.71
C ASP A 76 -30.38 16.46 27.65
N MET A 77 -29.73 16.91 28.72
CA MET A 77 -28.27 16.95 28.80
C MET A 77 -27.65 15.54 28.74
N SER A 78 -28.31 14.55 29.33
CA SER A 78 -27.86 13.15 29.27
C SER A 78 -27.98 12.58 27.85
N ASP A 79 -29.06 12.89 27.14
CA ASP A 79 -29.24 12.50 25.73
C ASP A 79 -28.18 13.15 24.83
N ARG A 80 -27.89 14.43 25.06
CA ARG A 80 -26.80 15.15 24.37
C ARG A 80 -25.43 14.53 24.63
N LYS A 81 -25.18 14.08 25.86
CA LYS A 81 -23.95 13.36 26.23
C LYS A 81 -23.81 12.06 25.46
N ILE A 82 -24.88 11.27 25.40
CA ILE A 82 -24.90 10.01 24.64
C ILE A 82 -24.62 10.30 23.16
N ALA A 83 -25.29 11.30 22.58
CA ALA A 83 -25.10 11.67 21.18
C ALA A 83 -23.64 12.07 20.89
N LEU A 84 -23.03 12.90 21.74
CA LEU A 84 -21.63 13.33 21.56
C LEU A 84 -20.64 12.17 21.74
N ALA A 85 -20.89 11.26 22.68
CA ALA A 85 -20.06 10.07 22.86
C ALA A 85 -20.13 9.12 21.65
N VAL A 86 -21.33 8.92 21.10
CA VAL A 86 -21.54 8.13 19.88
C VAL A 86 -20.84 8.78 18.69
N ASP A 87 -21.02 10.08 18.48
CA ASP A 87 -20.38 10.84 17.40
C ASP A 87 -18.85 10.85 17.52
N SER A 88 -18.31 10.90 18.74
CA SER A 88 -16.86 10.75 18.99
C SER A 88 -16.36 9.36 18.57
N TYR A 89 -17.11 8.31 18.90
CA TYR A 89 -16.78 6.94 18.51
C TYR A 89 -16.85 6.74 17.00
N GLU A 90 -17.89 7.27 16.34
CA GLU A 90 -18.07 7.22 14.89
C GLU A 90 -16.94 7.96 14.15
N THR A 91 -16.50 9.12 14.66
CA THR A 91 -15.31 9.82 14.13
C THR A 91 -14.09 8.89 14.19
N VAL A 92 -13.76 8.32 15.36
CA VAL A 92 -12.60 7.42 15.50
C VAL A 92 -12.68 6.24 14.53
N ASP A 93 -13.84 5.59 14.46
CA ASP A 93 -14.08 4.42 13.62
C ASP A 93 -13.98 4.74 12.12
N LYS A 94 -14.47 5.91 11.68
CA LYS A 94 -14.26 6.41 10.31
C LYS A 94 -12.78 6.56 10.00
N HIS A 95 -12.01 7.17 10.90
CA HIS A 95 -10.57 7.35 10.71
C HIS A 95 -9.81 6.02 10.68
N ILE A 96 -10.18 5.04 11.50
CA ILE A 96 -9.60 3.69 11.43
C ILE A 96 -9.80 3.09 10.03
N ARG A 97 -11.03 3.12 9.50
CA ARG A 97 -11.32 2.60 8.16
C ARG A 97 -10.56 3.33 7.06
N ASP A 98 -10.44 4.65 7.16
CA ASP A 98 -9.70 5.46 6.19
C ASP A 98 -8.21 5.11 6.20
N LEU A 99 -7.60 4.94 7.38
CA LEU A 99 -6.20 4.54 7.53
C LEU A 99 -5.95 3.12 7.01
N ASP A 100 -6.81 2.16 7.35
CA ASP A 100 -6.72 0.79 6.85
C ASP A 100 -6.82 0.74 5.32
N GLY A 101 -7.71 1.55 4.74
CA GLY A 101 -7.86 1.68 3.30
C GLY A 101 -6.64 2.30 2.62
N ASP A 102 -6.00 3.28 3.25
CA ASP A 102 -4.80 3.92 2.70
C ASP A 102 -3.57 3.00 2.82
N LEU A 103 -3.42 2.26 3.92
CA LEU A 103 -2.41 1.20 4.06
C LEU A 103 -2.54 0.14 2.97
N SER A 104 -3.76 -0.35 2.72
CA SER A 104 -4.02 -1.34 1.66
C SER A 104 -3.62 -0.84 0.26
N LYS A 105 -3.86 0.44 -0.05
CA LYS A 105 -3.43 1.05 -1.33
C LYS A 105 -1.92 1.18 -1.41
N MET A 106 -1.25 1.50 -0.31
CA MET A 106 0.22 1.61 -0.26
C MET A 106 0.87 0.25 -0.49
N ASP A 107 0.37 -0.81 0.15
CA ASP A 107 0.84 -2.19 -0.04
C ASP A 107 0.63 -2.66 -1.49
N ALA A 108 -0.55 -2.40 -2.07
CA ALA A 108 -0.83 -2.75 -3.46
C ALA A 108 0.10 -2.02 -4.45
N ASN A 109 0.36 -0.73 -4.22
CA ASN A 109 1.24 0.06 -5.06
C ASN A 109 2.70 -0.42 -4.93
N GLN A 110 3.14 -0.79 -3.72
CA GLN A 110 4.46 -1.37 -3.50
C GLN A 110 4.62 -2.70 -4.26
N ALA A 111 3.64 -3.61 -4.17
CA ALA A 111 3.67 -4.87 -4.90
C ALA A 111 3.74 -4.68 -6.43
N LEU A 112 3.01 -3.70 -6.98
CA LEU A 112 3.09 -3.34 -8.40
C LEU A 112 4.47 -2.78 -8.77
N THR A 113 5.08 -1.99 -7.88
CA THR A 113 6.39 -1.38 -8.12
C THR A 113 7.50 -2.44 -8.10
N GLU A 114 7.48 -3.34 -7.13
CA GLU A 114 8.41 -4.47 -7.03
C GLU A 114 8.28 -5.42 -8.23
N GLY A 115 7.05 -5.70 -8.67
CA GLY A 115 6.80 -6.48 -9.88
C GLY A 115 7.33 -5.81 -11.14
N ALA A 116 7.14 -4.49 -11.29
CA ALA A 116 7.68 -3.74 -12.43
C ALA A 116 9.21 -3.68 -12.42
N GLN A 117 9.83 -3.53 -11.24
CA GLN A 117 11.29 -3.55 -11.09
C GLN A 117 11.89 -4.93 -11.39
N ALA A 118 11.26 -6.02 -10.94
CA ALA A 118 11.70 -7.37 -11.25
C ALA A 118 11.63 -7.68 -12.76
N VAL A 119 10.60 -7.17 -13.44
CA VAL A 119 10.46 -7.30 -14.91
C VAL A 119 11.52 -6.47 -15.64
N ALA A 120 11.81 -5.25 -15.17
CA ALA A 120 12.86 -4.41 -15.73
C ALA A 120 14.26 -5.04 -15.56
N GLN A 121 14.57 -5.56 -14.37
CA GLN A 121 15.83 -6.27 -14.11
C GLN A 121 15.98 -7.53 -14.99
N LYS A 122 14.94 -8.36 -15.12
CA LYS A 122 14.97 -9.51 -16.05
C LYS A 122 15.18 -9.09 -17.51
N LYS A 123 14.66 -7.93 -17.90
CA LYS A 123 14.80 -7.42 -19.27
C LYS A 123 16.21 -6.92 -19.58
N GLU A 124 16.89 -6.35 -18.58
CA GLU A 124 18.31 -5.97 -18.68
C GLU A 124 19.22 -7.19 -18.64
N GLU A 125 18.92 -8.20 -17.82
CA GLU A 125 19.70 -9.44 -17.73
C GLU A 125 19.60 -10.31 -19.01
N MET A 126 18.52 -10.15 -19.77
CA MET A 126 18.33 -10.78 -21.09
C MET A 126 18.79 -9.92 -22.28
N ALA A 127 19.38 -8.74 -22.04
CA ALA A 127 19.91 -7.93 -23.12
C ALA A 127 21.17 -8.59 -23.69
N ILE A 128 21.12 -8.99 -24.97
CA ILE A 128 22.28 -9.54 -25.70
C ILE A 128 23.36 -8.44 -25.75
N ASP A 129 24.55 -8.73 -25.23
CA ASP A 129 25.68 -7.80 -25.21
C ASP A 129 26.06 -7.40 -26.65
N PRO A 130 26.00 -6.10 -27.01
CA PRO A 130 26.39 -5.61 -28.34
C PRO A 130 27.83 -5.95 -28.74
N ASN A 131 28.71 -6.22 -27.78
CA ASN A 131 30.11 -6.59 -27.99
C ASN A 131 30.34 -8.11 -27.99
N GLU A 132 29.29 -8.94 -27.85
CA GLU A 132 29.47 -10.38 -27.92
C GLU A 132 30.00 -10.76 -29.32
N PRO A 133 31.15 -11.45 -29.39
CA PRO A 133 31.78 -11.79 -30.66
C PRO A 133 30.84 -12.63 -31.53
N ARG A 134 30.72 -12.23 -32.79
CA ARG A 134 29.85 -12.88 -33.77
C ARG A 134 30.62 -13.98 -34.49
N TYR A 135 30.03 -15.16 -34.50
CA TYR A 135 30.61 -16.36 -35.07
C TYR A 135 29.72 -16.86 -36.22
N CYS A 136 30.17 -17.91 -36.89
CA CYS A 136 29.48 -18.57 -38.00
C CYS A 136 29.26 -17.67 -39.23
N ILE A 137 28.88 -18.30 -40.35
CA ILE A 137 28.48 -17.61 -41.58
C ILE A 137 27.21 -16.75 -41.43
N CYS A 138 26.42 -16.97 -40.38
CA CYS A 138 25.23 -16.18 -40.09
C CYS A 138 25.54 -14.88 -39.32
N ASN A 139 26.80 -14.69 -38.90
CA ASN A 139 27.27 -13.52 -38.16
C ASN A 139 26.40 -13.19 -36.92
N GLN A 140 26.04 -14.24 -36.19
CA GLN A 140 25.26 -14.16 -34.95
C GLN A 140 26.14 -14.57 -33.77
N VAL A 141 25.65 -14.29 -32.55
CA VAL A 141 26.30 -14.69 -31.29
C VAL A 141 26.38 -16.21 -31.12
N SER A 142 27.08 -16.66 -30.09
CA SER A 142 27.15 -18.07 -29.76
C SER A 142 25.81 -18.55 -29.18
N PHE A 143 25.16 -19.51 -29.84
CA PHE A 143 23.90 -20.08 -29.33
C PHE A 143 23.74 -21.55 -29.75
N GLY A 144 23.19 -22.38 -28.88
CA GLY A 144 23.00 -23.81 -29.16
C GLY A 144 24.30 -24.57 -29.39
N GLU A 145 24.25 -25.64 -30.20
CA GLU A 145 25.42 -26.48 -30.50
C GLU A 145 26.30 -25.86 -31.60
N MET A 146 27.59 -25.73 -31.30
CA MET A 146 28.58 -25.17 -32.22
C MET A 146 29.75 -26.14 -32.47
N ILE A 147 30.32 -26.06 -33.67
CA ILE A 147 31.49 -26.86 -34.09
C ILE A 147 32.62 -25.93 -34.54
N GLY A 148 33.85 -26.26 -34.13
CA GLY A 148 35.06 -25.57 -34.55
C GLY A 148 35.60 -26.12 -35.86
N CYS A 149 36.10 -25.25 -36.73
CA CYS A 149 36.80 -25.60 -37.96
C CYS A 149 38.29 -25.83 -37.65
N ASP A 150 38.83 -27.00 -37.99
CA ASP A 150 40.25 -27.35 -37.76
C ASP A 150 41.25 -26.65 -38.70
N ASN A 151 40.83 -25.60 -39.41
CA ASN A 151 41.73 -24.77 -40.18
C ASN A 151 42.08 -23.55 -39.32
N GLU A 152 43.34 -23.44 -38.90
CA GLU A 152 43.82 -22.35 -38.04
C GLU A 152 43.68 -20.97 -38.69
N ASP A 153 43.69 -20.92 -40.03
CA ASP A 153 43.46 -19.68 -40.81
C ASP A 153 41.95 -19.41 -41.10
N CYS A 154 41.02 -20.07 -40.39
CA CYS A 154 39.59 -19.88 -40.64
C CYS A 154 39.08 -18.58 -40.00
N PRO A 155 38.49 -17.64 -40.76
CA PRO A 155 38.11 -16.33 -40.23
C PRO A 155 36.95 -16.34 -39.21
N HIS A 156 36.16 -17.42 -39.17
CA HIS A 156 35.00 -17.51 -38.28
C HIS A 156 35.17 -18.51 -37.14
N GLU A 157 36.14 -19.43 -37.26
CA GLU A 157 36.53 -20.50 -36.32
C GLU A 157 35.42 -21.45 -35.84
N TRP A 158 34.24 -20.95 -35.47
CA TRP A 158 33.10 -21.67 -34.92
C TRP A 158 31.82 -21.47 -35.75
N PHE A 159 31.00 -22.52 -35.84
CA PHE A 159 29.77 -22.53 -36.64
C PHE A 159 28.64 -23.25 -35.92
N HIS A 160 27.41 -22.74 -35.99
CA HIS A 160 26.23 -23.44 -35.47
C HIS A 160 25.91 -24.67 -36.31
N TYR A 161 25.50 -25.75 -35.67
CA TYR A 161 25.18 -27.03 -36.32
C TYR A 161 24.17 -26.85 -37.47
N ALA A 162 23.06 -26.17 -37.19
CA ALA A 162 22.01 -25.89 -38.17
C ALA A 162 22.52 -25.09 -39.38
N CYS A 163 23.43 -24.12 -39.17
CA CYS A 163 23.97 -23.28 -40.24
C CYS A 163 24.90 -24.05 -41.19
N VAL A 164 25.49 -25.17 -40.75
CA VAL A 164 26.39 -26.01 -41.56
C VAL A 164 25.80 -27.39 -41.87
N GLY A 165 24.50 -27.58 -41.62
CA GLY A 165 23.77 -28.81 -41.94
C GLY A 165 24.15 -30.01 -41.09
N LEU A 166 24.65 -29.78 -39.87
CA LEU A 166 24.89 -30.83 -38.88
C LEU A 166 23.65 -30.97 -37.99
N THR A 167 23.29 -32.21 -37.68
CA THR A 167 22.24 -32.55 -36.71
C THR A 167 22.80 -33.32 -35.53
N GLU A 168 24.01 -33.89 -35.66
CA GLU A 168 24.70 -34.65 -34.63
C GLU A 168 26.20 -34.39 -34.73
N LYS A 169 26.92 -34.66 -33.63
CA LYS A 169 28.37 -34.55 -33.58
C LYS A 169 29.03 -35.46 -34.63
N PRO A 170 29.87 -34.93 -35.54
CA PRO A 170 30.56 -35.73 -36.54
C PRO A 170 31.44 -36.81 -35.88
N LYS A 171 31.41 -38.04 -36.40
CA LYS A 171 32.18 -39.20 -35.88
C LYS A 171 33.68 -39.16 -36.22
N GLY A 172 34.19 -38.06 -36.77
CA GLY A 172 35.58 -37.87 -37.15
C GLY A 172 36.30 -36.88 -36.23
N SER A 173 37.62 -37.04 -36.08
CA SER A 173 38.45 -36.16 -35.24
C SER A 173 38.73 -34.80 -35.86
N LYS A 174 38.47 -34.62 -37.17
CA LYS A 174 38.63 -33.35 -37.87
C LYS A 174 37.40 -32.96 -38.68
N TRP A 175 36.98 -31.70 -38.57
CA TRP A 175 35.90 -31.07 -39.31
C TRP A 175 36.32 -29.72 -39.88
N TYR A 176 35.94 -29.49 -41.14
CA TYR A 176 36.22 -28.24 -41.85
C TYR A 176 34.90 -27.59 -42.29
N CYS A 177 34.83 -26.27 -42.27
CA CYS A 177 33.65 -25.52 -42.72
C CYS A 177 33.52 -25.51 -44.26
N PRO A 178 32.34 -25.16 -44.83
CA PRO A 178 32.12 -25.16 -46.28
C PRO A 178 33.16 -24.34 -47.07
N ASN A 179 33.64 -23.22 -46.51
CA ASN A 179 34.66 -22.37 -47.14
C ASN A 179 36.05 -23.01 -47.10
N CYS A 180 36.42 -23.70 -46.02
CA CYS A 180 37.73 -24.33 -45.89
C CYS A 180 37.82 -25.66 -46.65
N ARG A 181 36.70 -26.38 -46.81
CA ARG A 181 36.64 -27.61 -47.65
C ARG A 181 36.99 -27.33 -49.11
N GLY A 182 36.63 -26.16 -49.65
CA GLY A 182 36.88 -25.79 -51.05
C GLY A 182 38.31 -25.31 -51.34
N HIS A 183 39.05 -24.80 -50.34
CA HIS A 183 40.34 -24.15 -50.54
C HIS A 183 41.54 -25.10 -50.78
N MET A 184 41.36 -26.42 -50.63
CA MET A 184 42.37 -27.40 -51.03
C MET A 184 42.43 -27.63 -52.56
N ALA A 185 41.41 -27.23 -53.33
CA ALA A 185 41.37 -27.46 -54.78
C ALA A 185 42.12 -26.41 -55.62
N SER A 186 42.38 -25.20 -55.08
CA SER A 186 42.80 -24.05 -55.88
C SER A 186 44.32 -23.81 -55.96
N LYS A 187 45.15 -24.59 -55.24
CA LYS A 187 46.64 -24.47 -55.27
C LYS A 187 47.33 -25.28 -56.39
N ARG A 188 46.63 -25.67 -57.46
CA ARG A 188 47.23 -26.25 -58.69
C ARG A 188 47.00 -25.36 -59.92
N ARG A 189 47.38 -24.07 -59.86
CA ARG A 189 47.57 -23.23 -61.06
C ARG A 189 48.23 -21.89 -60.73
N LYS A 190 49.55 -21.85 -60.79
CA LYS A 190 50.32 -20.76 -61.43
C LYS A 190 51.76 -21.25 -61.63
N LYS A 191 52.12 -21.29 -62.91
CA LYS A 191 53.41 -21.61 -63.49
C LYS A 191 54.33 -20.40 -63.37
#